data_AF-A0A7T7VQU0-F1
#
_entry.id   AF-A0A7T7VQU0-F1
#
_cell.length_a   1.000
_cell.length_b   1.000
_cell.length_c   1.000
_cell.angle_alpha   90.00
_cell.angle_beta   90.00
_cell.angle_gamma   90.00
#
_symmetry.space_group_name_H-M   'P 1'
#
loop_
_entity.id
_entity.type
_entity.pdbx_description
1 polymer ?
#
loop_
_entity_poly.entity_id
_entity_poly.type
_entity_poly.pdbx_seq_one_letter_code
_entity_poly.pdbx_strand_id
1 'polypeptide(L)'
;MIENNIILRVGCIDCGHFFDADLLALYRVRGGEFSLIGQTCTCRLTICRGTGYFVAARSMNEPLSTLTRGGNDPLNLGGLNAADLEPPTPPEPSGGRHGSVSRFVHHIATRATAA
;
A
#
# COMPACT_ATOMS: atom_id res chain seq x y z
N MET A 1 -18.44 2.46 12.37
CA MET A 1 -18.64 3.36 11.23
C MET A 1 -17.25 3.71 10.72
N ILE A 2 -16.86 3.24 9.54
CA ILE A 2 -15.56 3.58 8.95
C ILE A 2 -15.74 4.95 8.31
N GLU A 3 -15.07 5.98 8.82
CA GLU A 3 -15.12 7.31 8.23
C GLU A 3 -14.44 7.27 6.85
N ASN A 4 -15.17 7.63 5.80
CA ASN A 4 -14.76 7.49 4.39
C ASN A 4 -13.53 8.31 3.97
N ASN A 5 -12.90 9.06 4.88
CA ASN A 5 -11.80 9.98 4.57
C ASN A 5 -10.48 9.62 5.27
N ILE A 6 -10.40 8.50 5.99
CA ILE A 6 -9.14 8.10 6.64
C ILE A 6 -8.23 7.42 5.61
N ILE A 7 -7.04 7.99 5.43
CA ILE A 7 -5.98 7.39 4.64
C ILE A 7 -5.22 6.43 5.55
N LEU A 8 -5.19 5.15 5.19
CA LEU A 8 -4.46 4.13 5.92
C LEU A 8 -3.29 3.60 5.07
N ARG A 9 -2.09 3.65 5.64
CA ARG A 9 -0.89 3.10 5.02
C ARG A 9 -0.11 2.25 6.01
N VAL A 10 0.86 1.53 5.50
CA VAL A 10 1.85 0.81 6.29
C VAL A 10 3.23 1.29 5.89
N GLY A 11 4.02 1.69 6.88
CA GLY A 11 5.44 1.98 6.71
C GLY A 11 6.31 0.87 7.32
N CYS A 12 7.34 0.44 6.62
CA CYS A 12 8.33 -0.50 7.14
C CYS A 12 9.48 0.24 7.82
N ILE A 13 9.82 -0.14 9.06
CA ILE A 13 10.96 0.46 9.77
C ILE A 13 12.30 0.08 9.15
N ASP A 14 12.41 -1.12 8.59
CA ASP A 14 13.69 -1.66 8.10
C ASP A 14 14.07 -1.11 6.72
N CYS A 15 13.10 -0.94 5.81
CA CYS A 15 13.36 -0.47 4.45
C CYS A 15 12.77 0.91 4.12
N GLY A 16 12.03 1.52 5.05
CA GLY A 16 11.41 2.83 4.85
C GLY A 16 10.29 2.88 3.80
N HIS A 17 9.90 1.74 3.23
CA HIS A 17 8.89 1.71 2.17
C HIS A 17 7.49 1.84 2.76
N PHE A 18 6.67 2.69 2.14
CA PHE A 18 5.26 2.88 2.46
C PHE A 18 4.36 2.23 1.41
N PHE A 19 3.22 1.68 1.82
CA PHE A 19 2.23 1.15 0.90
C PHE A 19 0.82 1.34 1.44
N ASP A 20 -0.14 1.50 0.54
CA ASP A 20 -1.54 1.66 0.89
C ASP A 20 -2.11 0.37 1.47
N ALA A 21 -2.88 0.52 2.54
CA ALA A 21 -3.62 -0.57 3.16
C ALA A 21 -5.12 -0.31 3.01
N ASP A 22 -5.80 -1.25 2.38
CA ASP A 22 -7.25 -1.16 2.20
C ASP A 22 -7.96 -1.52 3.51
N LEU A 23 -8.50 -0.50 4.18
CA LEU A 23 -9.24 -0.64 5.43
C LEU A 23 -10.49 -1.51 5.27
N LEU A 24 -11.15 -1.47 4.11
CA LEU A 24 -12.32 -2.30 3.82
C LEU A 24 -11.91 -3.78 3.66
N ALA A 25 -10.78 -4.03 2.98
CA ALA A 25 -10.23 -5.38 2.88
C ALA A 25 -9.83 -5.92 4.26
N LEU A 26 -9.19 -5.10 5.11
CA LEU A 26 -8.85 -5.47 6.48
C LEU A 26 -10.10 -5.79 7.31
N TYR A 27 -11.16 -4.99 7.18
CA TYR A 27 -12.45 -5.25 7.83
C TYR A 27 -13.08 -6.57 7.40
N ARG A 28 -13.02 -6.90 6.10
CA ARG A 28 -13.54 -8.18 5.59
C ARG A 28 -12.77 -9.39 6.12
N VAL A 29 -11.45 -9.28 6.27
CA VAL A 29 -10.60 -10.40 6.72
C VAL A 29 -10.62 -10.56 8.23
N ARG A 30 -10.60 -9.46 9.00
CA ARG A 30 -10.51 -9.49 10.47
C ARG A 30 -11.87 -9.45 11.18
N GLY A 31 -12.94 -9.05 10.50
CA GLY A 31 -14.29 -8.94 11.07
C GLY A 31 -14.65 -7.53 11.54
N GLY A 32 -15.78 -7.43 12.25
CA GLY A 32 -16.42 -6.14 12.57
C GLY A 32 -15.72 -5.31 13.65
N GLU A 33 -15.02 -5.95 14.60
CA GLU A 33 -14.32 -5.29 15.69
C GLU A 33 -12.84 -5.66 15.65
N PHE A 34 -12.04 -4.83 14.98
CA PHE A 34 -10.58 -4.94 15.04
C PHE A 34 -9.96 -3.57 15.28
N SER A 35 -8.84 -3.57 15.98
CA SER A 35 -8.01 -2.38 16.18
C SER A 35 -6.69 -2.56 15.45
N LEU A 36 -6.24 -1.51 14.76
CA LEU A 36 -4.90 -1.43 14.18
C LEU A 36 -3.90 -0.76 15.13
N ILE A 37 -4.36 -0.22 16.26
CA ILE A 37 -3.51 0.45 17.23
C ILE A 37 -2.61 -0.57 17.93
N GLY A 38 -1.29 -0.35 17.85
CA GLY A 38 -0.27 -1.23 18.40
C GLY A 38 -0.10 -2.53 17.62
N GLN A 39 -0.75 -2.66 16.46
CA GLN A 39 -0.56 -3.80 15.57
C GLN A 39 0.63 -3.55 14.65
N THR A 40 1.33 -4.62 14.34
CA THR A 40 2.36 -4.64 13.31
C THR A 40 2.00 -5.66 12.24
N CYS A 41 2.62 -5.53 11.08
CA CYS A 41 2.52 -6.49 10.00
C CYS A 41 3.90 -6.72 9.38
N THR A 42 4.01 -7.71 8.52
CA THR A 42 5.25 -7.94 7.78
C THR A 42 5.29 -7.01 6.57
N CYS A 43 6.48 -6.44 6.29
CA CYS A 43 6.69 -5.63 5.09
C CYS A 43 6.30 -6.40 3.83
N ARG A 44 5.53 -5.75 2.94
CA ARG A 44 5.05 -6.33 1.68
C ARG A 44 6.19 -6.62 0.69
N LEU A 45 7.33 -5.93 0.82
CA LEU A 45 8.52 -6.24 0.03
C LEU A 45 9.09 -7.59 0.46
N THR A 46 8.97 -8.59 -0.41
CA THR A 46 9.39 -9.98 -0.16
C THR A 46 10.86 -10.10 0.26
N ILE A 47 11.69 -9.16 -0.20
CA ILE A 47 13.13 -9.09 0.12
C ILE A 47 13.43 -8.55 1.52
N CYS A 48 12.56 -7.69 2.06
CA CYS A 48 12.79 -7.04 3.34
C CYS A 48 12.18 -7.86 4.48
N ARG A 49 10.90 -8.22 4.37
CA ARG A 49 10.13 -8.92 5.43
C ARG A 49 10.24 -8.29 6.83
N GLY A 50 10.59 -7.01 6.87
CA GLY A 50 10.76 -6.24 8.09
C GLY A 50 9.45 -5.96 8.82
N THR A 51 9.56 -5.22 9.92
CA THR A 51 8.40 -4.83 10.74
C THR A 51 7.70 -3.62 10.12
N GLY A 52 6.46 -3.83 9.69
CA GLY A 52 5.54 -2.79 9.22
C GLY A 52 4.67 -2.26 10.35
N TYR A 53 4.53 -0.95 10.40
CA TYR A 53 3.62 -0.24 11.31
C TYR A 53 2.51 0.43 10.50
N PHE A 54 1.28 0.37 11.02
CA PHE A 54 0.16 1.09 10.44
C PHE A 54 0.27 2.58 10.76
N VAL A 55 0.05 3.41 9.75
CA VAL A 55 0.01 4.87 9.86
C VAL A 55 -1.30 5.36 9.27
N ALA A 56 -1.86 6.43 9.84
CA ALA A 56 -3.10 7.02 9.33
C ALA A 56 -3.06 8.55 9.34
N ALA A 57 -3.80 9.14 8.41
CA ALA A 57 -4.12 10.57 8.37
C ALA A 57 -5.61 10.76 8.08
N ARG A 58 -6.20 11.87 8.55
CA ARG A 58 -7.62 12.18 8.27
C ARG A 58 -7.84 12.80 6.88
N SER A 59 -6.78 13.27 6.25
CA SER A 59 -6.81 13.85 4.92
C SER A 59 -5.41 13.83 4.28
N MET A 60 -5.34 14.06 2.97
CA MET A 60 -4.08 14.04 2.21
C MET A 60 -3.07 15.09 2.69
N ASN A 61 -3.57 16.21 3.21
CA ASN A 61 -2.78 17.35 3.66
C ASN A 61 -2.46 17.31 5.15
N GLU A 62 -2.87 16.26 5.85
CA GLU A 62 -2.58 16.07 7.26
C GLU A 62 -1.37 15.16 7.47
N PRO A 63 -0.61 15.38 8.55
CA PRO A 63 0.53 14.56 8.87
C PRO A 63 0.08 13.14 9.21
N LEU A 64 0.82 12.17 8.71
CA LEU A 64 0.65 10.78 9.07
C LEU A 64 1.02 10.57 10.54
N SER A 65 0.20 9.79 11.24
CA SER A 65 0.43 9.38 12.62
C SER A 65 0.56 7.86 12.70
N THR A 66 1.61 7.38 13.36
CA THR A 66 1.82 5.95 13.57
C THR A 66 0.84 5.42 14.63
N LEU A 67 0.09 4.38 14.27
CA LEU A 67 -0.92 3.75 15.13
C LEU A 67 -0.26 2.82 16.16
N THR A 68 0.49 3.37 17.11
CA THR A 68 1.11 2.59 18.20
C THR A 68 0.34 2.70 19.51
N ARG A 69 0.42 1.67 20.35
CA ARG A 69 -0.14 1.68 21.71
C ARG A 69 0.78 2.49 22.61
N GLY A 70 0.72 3.81 22.51
CA GLY A 70 1.57 4.72 23.28
C GLY A 70 1.97 6.01 22.56
N GLY A 71 1.59 6.18 21.30
CA GLY A 71 1.92 7.41 20.54
C GLY A 71 3.41 7.54 20.18
N ASN A 72 4.17 6.44 20.26
CA ASN A 72 5.53 6.40 19.75
C ASN A 72 5.53 6.42 18.22
N ASP A 73 6.54 7.07 17.65
CA ASP A 73 6.74 7.15 16.20
C ASP A 73 8.01 6.39 15.75
N PRO A 74 7.95 5.04 15.66
CA PRO A 74 9.10 4.23 15.25
C PRO A 74 9.56 4.48 13.82
N LEU A 75 8.71 5.09 12.99
CA LEU A 75 9.01 5.39 11.59
C LEU A 75 9.66 6.76 11.40
N ASN A 76 9.80 7.57 12.46
CA ASN A 76 10.31 8.93 12.41
C ASN A 76 9.69 9.74 11.25
N LEU A 77 8.36 9.75 11.18
CA LEU A 77 7.61 10.37 10.10
C LEU A 77 7.89 11.87 9.99
N GLY A 78 8.28 12.53 11.08
CA GLY A 78 8.75 13.93 11.03
C GLY A 78 7.72 14.92 10.47
N GLY A 79 6.43 14.60 10.55
CA GLY A 79 5.34 15.40 9.96
C GLY A 79 5.07 15.15 8.48
N LEU A 80 5.58 14.06 7.91
CA LEU A 80 5.29 13.62 6.54
C LEU A 80 3.77 13.53 6.30
N ASN A 81 3.29 14.21 5.26
CA ASN A 81 1.88 14.19 4.92
C ASN A 81 1.56 12.97 4.05
N ALA A 82 0.29 12.61 4.00
CA ALA A 82 -0.14 11.54 3.09
C ALA A 82 0.07 11.91 1.60
N ALA A 83 0.01 13.19 1.23
CA ALA A 83 0.29 13.64 -0.13
C ALA A 83 1.74 13.37 -0.59
N ASP A 84 2.72 13.47 0.31
CA ASP A 84 4.15 13.32 -0.02
C ASP A 84 4.52 11.90 -0.46
N LEU A 85 3.66 10.93 -0.14
CA LEU A 85 3.84 9.51 -0.37
C LEU A 85 2.95 8.98 -1.50
N GLU A 86 2.19 9.86 -2.19
CA GLU A 86 1.45 9.46 -3.38
C GLU A 86 2.42 9.21 -4.54
N PRO A 87 2.32 8.07 -5.25
CA PRO A 87 3.13 7.86 -6.45
C PRO A 87 2.79 8.95 -7.48
N PRO A 88 3.77 9.47 -8.23
CA PRO A 88 3.52 10.47 -9.26
C PRO A 88 2.46 9.92 -10.23
N THR A 89 1.42 10.71 -10.48
CA THR A 89 0.42 10.36 -11.48
C THR A 89 1.14 10.14 -12.81
N PRO A 90 1.00 8.95 -13.44
CA PRO A 90 1.59 8.75 -14.75
C PRO A 90 1.01 9.81 -15.70
N PRO A 91 1.84 10.41 -16.56
CA PRO A 91 1.36 11.43 -17.49
C PRO A 91 0.17 10.85 -18.25
N GLU A 92 -0.97 11.54 -18.23
CA GLU A 92 -2.11 11.16 -19.04
C GLU A 92 -1.64 11.01 -20.49
N PRO A 93 -1.99 9.93 -21.19
CA PRO A 93 -1.65 9.79 -22.59
C PRO A 93 -2.37 10.90 -23.37
N SER A 94 -1.66 12.00 -23.63
CA SER A 94 -2.09 13.09 -24.48
C SER A 94 -2.39 12.55 -25.89
N GLY A 95 -3.67 12.30 -26.17
CA GLY A 95 -4.32 12.25 -27.49
C GLY A 95 -3.59 11.53 -28.63
N GLY A 96 -4.14 10.40 -29.10
CA GLY A 96 -3.72 9.79 -30.35
C GLY A 96 -4.67 8.72 -30.87
N ARG A 97 -5.71 9.14 -31.59
CA ARG A 97 -6.58 8.29 -32.41
C ARG A 97 -5.74 7.55 -33.48
N HIS A 98 -6.15 6.31 -33.81
CA HIS A 98 -5.70 5.42 -34.92
C HIS A 98 -4.46 4.54 -34.69
N GLY A 99 -4.68 3.21 -34.76
CA GLY A 99 -3.61 2.25 -35.01
C GLY A 99 -3.94 0.82 -34.57
N SER A 100 -4.77 0.10 -35.33
CA SER A 100 -4.81 -1.38 -35.29
C SER A 100 -3.41 -1.95 -35.39
N VAL A 101 -2.95 -2.72 -34.39
CA VAL A 101 -2.25 -4.02 -34.57
C VAL A 101 -2.38 -4.81 -33.26
N SER A 102 -3.41 -5.65 -33.13
CA SER A 102 -3.40 -6.71 -32.11
C SER A 102 -2.58 -7.87 -32.65
N ARG A 103 -1.26 -7.81 -32.40
CA ARG A 103 -0.32 -8.89 -32.72
C ARG A 103 -0.43 -9.93 -31.61
N PHE A 104 -1.31 -10.91 -31.79
CA PHE A 104 -1.31 -12.14 -30.99
C PHE A 104 -0.02 -12.90 -31.29
N VAL A 105 0.93 -12.86 -30.37
CA VAL A 105 2.03 -13.84 -30.32
C VAL A 105 2.11 -14.33 -28.88
N HIS A 106 1.56 -15.50 -28.62
CA HIS A 106 2.10 -16.37 -27.59
C HIS A 106 2.28 -17.77 -28.19
N HIS A 107 3.54 -18.03 -28.50
CA HIS A 107 4.09 -19.37 -28.65
C HIS A 107 3.73 -20.19 -27.39
N ILE A 108 2.92 -21.23 -27.56
CA ILE A 108 2.83 -22.32 -26.60
C ILE A 108 3.94 -23.31 -26.97
N ALA A 109 5.06 -23.22 -26.28
CA ALA A 109 6.05 -24.29 -26.24
C ALA A 109 5.84 -25.05 -24.93
N THR A 110 5.06 -26.13 -24.98
CA THR A 110 4.99 -27.11 -23.88
C THR A 110 5.52 -28.43 -24.40
N ARG A 111 6.78 -28.71 -24.08
CA ARG A 111 7.34 -30.06 -24.15
C ARG A 111 8.21 -30.26 -22.92
N ALA A 112 7.76 -31.13 -22.02
CA ALA A 112 8.59 -32.17 -21.41
C ALA A 112 7.75 -33.02 -20.45
N THR A 113 7.43 -34.21 -20.94
CA THR A 113 7.15 -35.45 -20.22
C THR A 113 8.19 -35.78 -19.14
N ALA A 114 7.73 -36.35 -18.02
CA ALA A 114 8.45 -37.42 -17.33
C ALA A 114 7.44 -38.28 -16.54
N ALA A 115 7.21 -39.49 -17.05
CA ALA A 115 6.83 -40.69 -16.30
C ALA A 115 7.85 -41.76 -16.69
#